data_AF-A0A919EK49-F1
#
_entry.id   AF-A0A919EK49-F1
#
_cell.length_a   1.000
_cell.length_b   1.000
_cell.length_c   1.000
_cell.angle_alpha   90.00
_cell.angle_beta   90.00
_cell.angle_gamma   90.00
#
_symmetry.space_group_name_H-M   'P 1'
#
loop_
_entity.id
_entity.type
_entity.pdbx_description
1 polymer ?
#
loop_
_entity_poly.entity_id
_entity_poly.type
_entity_poly.pdbx_seq_one_letter_code
_entity_poly.pdbx_strand_id
1 'polypeptide(L)'
;MAAHRPYPTTDALLAAAEEAGYDLAGHDLDEALAAECPAPPHPDAPPAARTALRAAHAAYESRFGHAFVISLEGVRPGERLDAVLAAIRSRLGNEPDEERAVAADELRRLARSRLAFALARGLTFPRADL
;
A
#
# COMPACT_ATOMS: atom_id res chain seq x y z
N MET A 1 5.58 11.05 14.37
CA MET A 1 4.13 10.87 14.67
C MET A 1 3.81 10.57 16.15
N ALA A 2 4.22 9.42 16.73
CA ALA A 2 3.78 9.05 18.09
C ALA A 2 4.17 10.07 19.18
N ALA A 3 5.31 10.74 19.00
CA ALA A 3 5.78 11.82 19.86
C ALA A 3 4.98 13.14 19.74
N HIS A 4 4.14 13.30 18.71
CA HIS A 4 3.32 14.50 18.49
C HIS A 4 1.87 14.33 18.95
N ARG A 5 1.58 13.27 19.70
CA ARG A 5 0.28 13.09 20.35
C ARG A 5 0.09 14.14 21.45
N PRO A 6 -1.15 14.55 21.75
CA PRO A 6 -2.41 14.08 21.17
C PRO A 6 -2.77 14.74 19.84
N TYR A 7 -3.54 14.03 19.01
CA TYR A 7 -4.11 14.57 17.76
C TYR A 7 -5.56 15.01 18.01
N PRO A 8 -5.97 16.24 17.64
CA PRO A 8 -7.29 16.76 17.95
C PRO A 8 -8.41 16.18 17.08
N THR A 9 -8.08 15.69 15.88
CA THR A 9 -9.04 15.09 14.93
C THR A 9 -8.40 13.92 14.18
N THR A 10 -9.25 13.05 13.61
CA THR A 10 -8.83 12.00 12.67
C THR A 10 -8.06 12.60 11.49
N ASP A 11 -8.53 13.72 10.94
CA ASP A 11 -7.87 14.40 9.82
C ASP A 11 -6.49 14.92 10.18
N ALA A 12 -6.30 15.44 11.39
CA ALA A 12 -4.98 15.89 11.88
C ALA A 12 -4.00 14.72 12.01
N LEU A 13 -4.48 13.55 12.46
CA LEU A 13 -3.67 12.33 12.51
C LEU A 13 -3.32 11.82 11.10
N LEU A 14 -4.28 11.80 10.17
CA LEU A 14 -4.05 11.36 8.80
C LEU A 14 -3.09 12.30 8.06
N ALA A 15 -3.23 13.62 8.22
CA ALA A 15 -2.30 14.60 7.66
C ALA A 15 -0.88 14.42 8.22
N ALA A 16 -0.74 14.20 9.54
CA ALA A 16 0.56 13.92 10.14
C ALA A 16 1.18 12.59 9.66
N ALA A 17 0.35 11.63 9.22
CA ALA A 17 0.82 10.38 8.64
C ALA A 17 1.33 10.56 7.22
N GLU A 18 0.62 11.36 6.42
CA GLU A 18 1.05 11.72 5.07
C GLU A 18 2.36 12.50 5.10
N GLU A 19 2.46 13.52 5.97
CA GLU A 19 3.69 14.30 6.13
C GLU A 19 4.87 13.42 6.51
N ALA A 20 4.70 12.56 7.52
CA ALA A 20 5.75 11.61 7.92
C ALA A 20 6.15 10.64 6.79
N GLY A 21 5.22 10.32 5.89
CA GLY A 21 5.49 9.51 4.71
C GLY A 21 6.22 10.28 3.59
N TYR A 22 6.06 11.60 3.50
CA TYR A 22 6.82 12.45 2.58
C TYR A 22 8.25 12.66 3.08
N ASP A 23 8.43 12.75 4.39
CA ASP A 23 9.73 12.92 5.05
C ASP A 23 10.54 11.61 5.14
N LEU A 24 10.02 10.50 4.65
CA LEU A 24 10.65 9.18 4.76
C LEU A 24 11.98 9.16 3.99
N ALA A 25 13.08 8.85 4.68
CA ALA A 25 14.38 8.73 4.04
C ALA A 25 14.42 7.48 3.13
N GLY A 26 15.32 7.46 2.15
CA GLY A 26 15.39 6.36 1.18
C GLY A 26 15.54 4.97 1.82
N HIS A 27 16.34 4.85 2.88
CA HIS A 27 16.51 3.58 3.59
C HIS A 27 15.25 3.14 4.36
N ASP A 28 14.54 4.08 4.97
CA ASP A 28 13.27 3.80 5.65
C ASP A 28 12.18 3.40 4.65
N LEU A 29 12.19 4.01 3.45
CA LEU A 29 11.32 3.61 2.33
C LEU A 29 11.63 2.19 1.88
N ASP A 30 12.91 1.85 1.69
CA ASP A 30 13.32 0.50 1.29
C ASP A 30 12.91 -0.54 2.34
N GLU A 31 13.11 -0.25 3.64
CA GLU A 31 12.65 -1.11 4.73
C GLU A 31 11.13 -1.29 4.71
N ALA A 32 10.38 -0.19 4.54
CA ALA A 32 8.93 -0.25 4.50
C ALA A 32 8.42 -1.05 3.31
N LEU A 33 9.00 -0.87 2.12
CA LEU A 33 8.66 -1.65 0.92
C LEU A 33 9.02 -3.13 1.06
N ALA A 34 10.11 -3.46 1.75
CA ALA A 34 10.50 -4.84 2.01
C ALA A 34 9.56 -5.54 3.02
N ALA A 35 8.92 -4.77 3.91
CA ALA A 35 7.93 -5.28 4.85
C ALA A 35 6.55 -5.52 4.22
N GLU A 36 6.32 -5.00 3.00
CA GLU A 36 5.06 -5.21 2.29
C GLU A 36 4.95 -6.59 1.68
N CYS A 37 3.72 -7.12 1.66
CA CYS A 37 3.40 -8.40 1.05
C CYS A 37 2.26 -8.21 0.05
N PRO A 38 2.36 -8.75 -1.17
CA PRO A 38 1.26 -8.74 -2.13
C PRO A 38 -0.02 -9.28 -1.51
N ALA A 39 -1.13 -8.57 -1.71
CA ALA A 39 -2.43 -9.07 -1.30
C ALA A 39 -2.73 -10.40 -2.04
N PRO A 40 -3.23 -11.43 -1.34
CA PRO A 40 -3.61 -12.66 -2.01
C PRO A 40 -4.71 -12.38 -3.03
N PRO A 41 -4.71 -13.08 -4.19
CA PRO A 41 -5.78 -12.95 -5.17
C PRO A 41 -7.13 -13.33 -4.55
N HIS A 42 -8.22 -12.81 -5.11
CA HIS A 42 -9.57 -13.22 -4.73
C HIS A 42 -9.70 -14.75 -4.78
N PRO A 43 -10.38 -15.41 -3.81
CA PRO A 43 -10.49 -16.87 -3.78
C PRO A 43 -11.08 -17.45 -5.08
N ASP A 44 -12.02 -16.73 -5.68
CA ASP A 44 -12.68 -17.14 -6.94
C ASP A 44 -11.85 -16.81 -8.21
N ALA A 45 -10.65 -16.27 -8.08
CA ALA A 45 -9.81 -15.97 -9.23
C ALA A 45 -9.40 -17.28 -9.96
N PRO A 46 -9.57 -17.36 -11.29
CA PRO A 46 -9.16 -18.53 -12.07
C PRO A 46 -7.70 -18.91 -11.81
N PRO A 47 -7.34 -20.21 -11.81
CA PRO A 47 -5.95 -20.64 -11.58
C PRO A 47 -4.93 -19.94 -12.48
N ALA A 48 -5.26 -19.75 -13.77
CA ALA A 48 -4.42 -19.03 -14.72
C ALA A 48 -4.17 -17.57 -14.30
N ALA A 49 -5.19 -16.86 -13.81
CA ALA A 49 -5.06 -15.50 -13.32
C ALA A 49 -4.16 -15.41 -12.08
N ARG A 50 -4.27 -16.38 -11.16
CA ARG A 50 -3.39 -16.46 -9.98
C ARG A 50 -1.94 -16.71 -10.35
N THR A 51 -1.69 -17.55 -11.36
CA THR A 51 -0.34 -17.79 -11.89
C THR A 51 0.22 -16.55 -12.57
N ALA A 52 -0.58 -15.88 -13.43
CA ALA A 52 -0.17 -14.66 -14.10
C ALA A 52 0.18 -13.55 -13.11
N LEU A 53 -0.64 -13.36 -12.07
CA LEU A 53 -0.39 -12.38 -11.02
C LEU A 53 0.91 -12.68 -10.26
N ARG A 54 1.14 -13.95 -9.87
CA ARG A 54 2.41 -14.36 -9.23
C ARG A 54 3.62 -14.09 -10.11
N ALA A 55 3.53 -14.41 -11.40
CA ALA A 55 4.62 -14.15 -12.35
C ALA A 55 4.88 -12.64 -12.51
N ALA A 56 3.82 -11.82 -12.53
CA ALA A 56 3.93 -10.37 -12.61
C ALA A 56 4.62 -9.76 -11.38
N HIS A 57 4.26 -10.21 -10.17
CA HIS A 57 4.94 -9.80 -8.94
C HIS A 57 6.42 -10.21 -8.94
N ALA A 58 6.73 -11.47 -9.30
CA ALA A 58 8.11 -11.94 -9.35
C ALA A 58 8.96 -11.16 -10.36
N ALA A 59 8.41 -10.82 -11.53
CA ALA A 59 9.09 -9.99 -12.52
C ALA A 59 9.35 -8.57 -11.99
N TYR A 60 8.40 -7.99 -11.28
CA TYR A 60 8.54 -6.68 -10.66
C TYR A 60 9.62 -6.68 -9.57
N GLU A 61 9.55 -7.63 -8.62
CA GLU A 61 10.51 -7.78 -7.53
C GLU A 61 11.93 -8.03 -8.07
N SER A 62 12.07 -8.86 -9.10
CA SER A 62 13.37 -9.09 -9.75
C SER A 62 13.96 -7.85 -10.39
N ARG A 63 13.14 -6.90 -10.87
CA ARG A 63 13.61 -5.68 -11.53
C ARG A 63 13.96 -4.59 -10.51
N PHE A 64 13.09 -4.38 -9.53
CA PHE A 64 13.18 -3.22 -8.63
C PHE A 64 13.71 -3.56 -7.23
N GLY A 65 13.79 -4.85 -6.87
CA GLY A 65 14.37 -5.30 -5.61
C GLY A 65 13.44 -5.15 -4.39
N HIS A 66 12.16 -4.82 -4.60
CA HIS A 66 11.18 -4.67 -3.53
C HIS A 66 9.78 -5.11 -3.98
N ALA A 67 8.88 -5.30 -3.01
CA ALA A 67 7.50 -5.71 -3.27
C ALA A 67 6.75 -4.65 -4.10
N PHE A 68 5.81 -5.11 -4.92
CA PHE A 68 4.89 -4.23 -5.63
C PHE A 68 3.81 -3.71 -4.67
N VAL A 69 3.72 -2.39 -4.54
CA VAL A 69 2.72 -1.71 -3.72
C VAL A 69 1.78 -0.88 -4.59
N ILE A 70 0.48 -0.95 -4.30
CA ILE A 70 -0.54 -0.13 -4.97
C ILE A 70 -1.69 0.13 -4.00
N SER A 71 -2.17 1.37 -3.97
CA SER A 71 -3.44 1.70 -3.36
C SER A 71 -4.57 1.39 -4.33
N LEU A 72 -5.50 0.55 -3.87
CA LEU A 72 -6.74 0.22 -4.57
C LEU A 72 -7.94 0.99 -4.00
N GLU A 73 -7.66 2.11 -3.31
CA GLU A 73 -8.71 3.01 -2.85
C GLU A 73 -9.51 3.53 -4.05
N GLY A 74 -10.84 3.50 -3.95
CA GLY A 74 -11.74 3.83 -5.06
C GLY A 74 -11.88 2.76 -6.16
N VAL A 75 -11.08 1.69 -6.16
CA VAL A 75 -11.20 0.60 -7.14
C VAL A 75 -12.25 -0.42 -6.70
N ARG A 76 -13.24 -0.68 -7.57
CA ARG A 76 -14.31 -1.65 -7.32
C ARG A 76 -13.73 -3.06 -7.14
N PRO A 77 -14.24 -3.90 -6.22
CA PRO A 77 -13.68 -5.23 -5.95
C PRO A 77 -13.48 -6.11 -7.19
N GLY A 78 -14.43 -6.10 -8.13
CA GLY A 78 -14.36 -6.88 -9.37
C GLY A 78 -13.30 -6.39 -10.37
N GLU A 79 -12.80 -5.15 -10.23
CA GLU A 79 -11.82 -4.53 -11.12
C GLU A 79 -10.41 -4.55 -10.55
N ARG A 80 -10.25 -4.92 -9.28
CA ARG A 80 -8.96 -4.85 -8.56
C ARG A 80 -7.88 -5.69 -9.22
N LEU A 81 -8.22 -6.90 -9.67
CA LEU A 81 -7.25 -7.77 -10.33
C LEU A 81 -6.72 -7.14 -11.62
N ASP A 82 -7.62 -6.61 -12.45
CA ASP A 82 -7.25 -5.96 -13.71
C ASP A 82 -6.44 -4.68 -13.47
N ALA A 83 -6.82 -3.89 -12.45
CA ALA A 83 -6.09 -2.70 -12.04
C ALA A 83 -4.65 -3.04 -11.59
N VAL A 84 -4.47 -4.07 -10.74
CA VAL A 84 -3.14 -4.51 -10.29
C VAL A 84 -2.30 -4.98 -11.49
N LEU A 85 -2.86 -5.83 -12.35
CA LEU A 85 -2.13 -6.34 -13.52
C LEU A 85 -1.76 -5.21 -14.50
N ALA A 86 -2.65 -4.24 -14.73
CA ALA A 86 -2.38 -3.09 -15.57
C ALA A 86 -1.28 -2.21 -14.97
N ALA A 87 -1.33 -1.96 -13.67
CA ALA A 87 -0.32 -1.15 -12.97
C ALA A 87 1.06 -1.82 -12.98
N ILE A 88 1.16 -3.13 -12.70
CA ILE A 88 2.44 -3.85 -12.79
C ILE A 88 3.01 -3.76 -14.20
N ARG A 89 2.20 -3.99 -15.24
CA ARG A 89 2.66 -3.91 -16.64
C ARG A 89 3.16 -2.52 -17.01
N SER A 90 2.46 -1.47 -16.56
CA SER A 90 2.89 -0.10 -16.80
C SER A 90 4.22 0.19 -16.08
N ARG A 91 4.30 -0.14 -14.79
CA ARG A 91 5.42 0.20 -13.91
C ARG A 91 6.68 -0.60 -14.18
N LEU A 92 6.57 -1.80 -14.75
CA LEU A 92 7.73 -2.54 -15.27
C LEU A 92 8.49 -1.79 -16.38
N GLY A 93 7.85 -0.82 -17.04
CA GLY A 93 8.49 0.04 -18.04
C GLY A 93 9.23 1.24 -17.46
N ASN A 94 9.06 1.55 -16.17
CA ASN A 94 9.64 2.73 -15.54
C ASN A 94 11.15 2.57 -15.31
N GLU A 95 11.86 3.69 -15.28
CA GLU A 95 13.23 3.73 -14.76
C GLU A 95 13.23 3.53 -13.23
N PRO A 96 14.28 2.95 -12.62
CA PRO A 96 14.28 2.62 -11.20
C PRO A 96 13.99 3.81 -10.26
N ASP A 97 14.47 5.01 -10.60
CA ASP A 97 14.25 6.19 -9.77
C ASP A 97 12.83 6.75 -9.90
N GLU A 98 12.25 6.69 -11.10
CA GLU A 98 10.83 7.01 -11.33
C GLU A 98 9.94 6.02 -10.58
N GLU A 99 10.25 4.74 -10.68
CA GLU A 99 9.49 3.69 -10.00
C GLU A 99 9.54 3.84 -8.48
N ARG A 100 10.71 4.18 -7.93
CA ARG A 100 10.84 4.43 -6.49
C ARG A 100 9.94 5.57 -6.02
N ALA A 101 9.83 6.65 -6.80
CA ALA A 101 8.93 7.76 -6.48
C ALA A 101 7.46 7.32 -6.50
N VAL A 102 7.06 6.56 -7.53
CA VAL A 102 5.70 5.99 -7.63
C VAL A 102 5.41 5.04 -6.47
N ALA A 103 6.34 4.14 -6.12
CA ALA A 103 6.17 3.20 -5.03
C ALA A 103 6.03 3.91 -3.67
N ALA A 104 6.79 4.99 -3.45
CA ALA A 104 6.65 5.81 -2.25
C ALA A 104 5.26 6.45 -2.15
N ASP A 105 4.75 7.02 -3.25
CA ASP A 105 3.41 7.61 -3.30
C ASP A 105 2.32 6.57 -3.02
N GLU A 106 2.42 5.39 -3.61
CA GLU A 106 1.48 4.29 -3.41
C GLU A 106 1.53 3.76 -1.97
N LEU A 107 2.72 3.63 -1.38
CA LEU A 107 2.90 3.22 0.00
C LEU A 107 2.26 4.23 0.98
N ARG A 108 2.42 5.53 0.74
CA ARG A 108 1.76 6.58 1.55
C ARG A 108 0.24 6.47 1.49
N ARG A 109 -0.33 6.28 0.30
CA ARG A 109 -1.78 6.07 0.11
C ARG A 109 -2.24 4.81 0.84
N LEU A 110 -1.51 3.71 0.72
CA LEU A 110 -1.81 2.45 1.37
C LEU A 110 -1.79 2.58 2.90
N ALA A 111 -0.79 3.27 3.46
CA ALA A 111 -0.69 3.57 4.88
C ALA A 111 -1.87 4.41 5.37
N ARG A 112 -2.27 5.45 4.61
CA ARG A 112 -3.46 6.27 4.89
C ARG A 112 -4.72 5.42 4.94
N SER A 113 -4.99 4.60 3.92
CA SER A 113 -6.20 3.77 3.87
C SER A 113 -6.23 2.75 5.03
N ARG A 114 -5.09 2.16 5.39
CA ARG A 114 -4.96 1.25 6.54
C ARG A 114 -5.21 1.96 7.87
N LEU A 115 -4.70 3.18 8.04
CA LEU A 115 -4.91 3.97 9.25
C LEU A 115 -6.38 4.39 9.39
N ALA A 116 -7.00 4.87 8.30
CA ALA A 116 -8.41 5.21 8.27
C ALA A 116 -9.29 3.99 8.61
N PHE A 117 -8.99 2.82 8.05
CA PHE A 117 -9.68 1.58 8.38
C PHE A 117 -9.48 1.17 9.84
N ALA A 118 -8.26 1.27 10.38
CA ALA A 118 -7.98 0.96 11.78
C ALA A 118 -8.74 1.87 12.76
N LEU A 119 -8.86 3.16 12.43
CA LEU A 119 -9.64 4.13 13.22
C LEU A 119 -11.13 3.84 13.15
N ALA A 120 -11.67 3.56 11.96
CA ALA A 120 -13.07 3.18 11.80
C ALA A 120 -13.42 1.92 12.60
N ARG A 121 -12.53 0.90 12.59
CA ARG A 121 -12.67 -0.31 13.43
C ARG A 121 -12.53 -0.04 14.92
N GLY A 122 -11.57 0.79 15.32
CA GLY A 122 -11.34 1.17 16.71
C GLY A 122 -12.53 1.92 17.32
N LEU A 123 -13.30 2.64 16.50
CA LEU A 123 -14.56 3.27 16.86
C LEU A 123 -15.76 2.30 16.91
N THR A 124 -15.63 1.08 16.37
CA THR A 124 -16.71 0.06 16.35
C THR A 124 -16.60 -1.01 17.45
N PHE A 125 -15.53 -1.02 18.24
CA PHE A 125 -15.49 -1.80 19.49
C PHE A 125 -15.90 -0.92 20.66
N PRO A 126 -16.85 -1.32 21.52
CA PRO A 126 -17.03 -0.65 22.80
C PRO A 126 -15.70 -0.80 23.55
N ARG A 127 -15.12 0.31 24.01
CA ARG A 127 -14.12 0.25 25.08
C ARG A 127 -14.79 -0.53 26.21
N ALA A 128 -14.39 -1.77 26.42
CA ALA A 128 -14.66 -2.44 27.68
C ALA A 128 -13.87 -1.64 28.72
N ASP A 129 -14.60 -0.84 29.49
CA ASP A 129 -14.07 -0.08 30.61
C ASP A 129 -13.35 -1.03 31.57
N LEU A 130 -12.16 -0.61 32.01
CA LEU A 130 -11.48 -1.13 33.21
C LEU A 130 -11.69 -0.12 34.34
#